data_AF-A0A9D5PPX4-F1
#
_entry.id   AF-A0A9D5PPX4-F1
#
_cell.length_a   1.000
_cell.length_b   1.000
_cell.length_c   1.000
_cell.angle_alpha   90.00
_cell.angle_beta   90.00
_cell.angle_gamma   90.00
#
_symmetry.space_group_name_H-M   'P 1'
#
loop_
_entity.id
_entity.type
_entity.pdbx_description
1 polymer ?
#
loop_
_entity_poly.entity_id
_entity_poly.type
_entity_poly.pdbx_seq_one_letter_code
_entity_poly.pdbx_strand_id
1 'polypeptide(L)'
;MNKTRTQAKVQADRAAGRKIVPYWDRRHLPISQKNKVNPDAEKIYQAWSTDPQRPRAGRFDWMRCSGTSEWQDYLVWCIDQWNEVFGTIDGAYIDELILDPNKNAVSGGGYTDYDGERRPTYSWLAERNLYKRMHYVIAKRNGNLPPWSIAHCSATSMMEILSPFTVFLTGEHLYSGYFPDDKNLNPPKGDPVERMYYYSYSLPMERVRGEFYHRQWGAVIAWLPCLKNQRDIMEHPTPTRDLMSRIMHADVIFWPLWCNKQEVYKVDEIRRQWNIGDPAVEFIPYWENKALVADAQDVIISYYDKNGEKLAIISNLARKNQEFDIVLPPTAQSVINAENGQALPVVNGKVKVNIKRNDFGMLIIK
;
A
#
# COMPACT_ATOMS: atom_id res chain seq x y z
N MET A 1 9.29 -9.32 -23.63
CA MET A 1 7.87 -9.33 -23.23
C MET A 1 7.05 -10.00 -24.32
N ASN A 2 6.09 -10.87 -23.99
CA ASN A 2 5.16 -11.41 -24.99
C ASN A 2 3.99 -10.44 -25.16
N LYS A 3 4.00 -9.67 -26.26
CA LYS A 3 3.04 -8.58 -26.52
C LYS A 3 1.60 -9.11 -26.59
N THR A 4 1.36 -10.16 -27.37
CA THR A 4 0.04 -10.77 -27.56
C THR A 4 -0.57 -11.25 -26.24
N ARG A 5 0.21 -11.97 -25.42
CA ARG A 5 -0.26 -12.43 -24.10
C ARG A 5 -0.64 -11.26 -23.19
N THR A 6 0.14 -10.18 -23.22
CA THR A 6 -0.09 -8.99 -22.39
C THR A 6 -1.36 -8.28 -22.82
N GLN A 7 -1.56 -8.08 -24.12
CA GLN A 7 -2.77 -7.49 -24.69
C GLN A 7 -4.03 -8.28 -24.35
N ALA A 8 -3.99 -9.61 -24.48
CA ALA A 8 -5.13 -10.47 -24.12
C ALA A 8 -5.50 -10.35 -22.64
N LYS A 9 -4.49 -10.29 -21.74
CA LYS A 9 -4.73 -10.07 -20.31
C LYS A 9 -5.38 -8.71 -20.05
N VAL A 10 -4.88 -7.64 -20.68
CA VAL A 10 -5.42 -6.29 -20.53
C VAL A 10 -6.87 -6.22 -20.99
N GLN A 11 -7.18 -6.82 -22.15
CA GLN A 11 -8.56 -6.89 -22.66
C GLN A 11 -9.49 -7.59 -21.67
N ALA A 12 -9.06 -8.72 -21.09
CA ALA A 12 -9.84 -9.42 -20.07
C ALA A 12 -10.02 -8.58 -18.79
N ASP A 13 -8.97 -7.91 -18.32
CA ASP A 13 -9.04 -7.05 -17.13
C ASP A 13 -9.96 -5.84 -17.38
N ARG A 14 -9.93 -5.25 -18.58
CA ARG A 14 -10.86 -4.17 -19.00
C ARG A 14 -12.31 -4.64 -19.07
N ALA A 15 -12.56 -5.81 -19.66
CA ALA A 15 -13.91 -6.40 -19.72
C ALA A 15 -14.48 -6.67 -18.32
N ALA A 16 -13.63 -6.92 -17.33
CA ALA A 16 -13.98 -7.05 -15.92
C ALA A 16 -14.06 -5.71 -15.16
N GLY A 17 -13.95 -4.57 -15.84
CA GLY A 17 -14.01 -3.24 -15.22
C GLY A 17 -12.77 -2.83 -14.42
N ARG A 18 -11.64 -3.54 -14.56
CA ARG A 18 -10.42 -3.26 -13.81
C ARG A 18 -9.59 -2.15 -14.45
N LYS A 19 -8.86 -1.44 -13.60
CA LYS A 19 -7.89 -0.42 -13.98
C LYS A 19 -6.55 -1.07 -14.37
N ILE A 20 -5.88 -0.49 -15.36
CA ILE A 20 -4.58 -0.94 -15.86
C ILE A 20 -3.53 0.06 -15.41
N VAL A 21 -2.69 -0.37 -14.46
CA VAL A 21 -1.70 0.47 -13.79
C VAL A 21 -0.37 -0.28 -13.80
N PRO A 22 0.46 -0.09 -14.85
CA PRO A 22 1.70 -0.86 -14.95
C PRO A 22 2.75 -0.37 -13.94
N TYR A 23 3.56 -1.31 -13.45
CA TYR A 23 4.69 -1.05 -12.55
C TYR A 23 5.87 -0.44 -13.31
N TRP A 24 6.52 0.52 -12.68
CA TRP A 24 7.80 1.05 -13.13
C TRP A 24 8.71 1.46 -11.97
N ASP A 25 10.02 1.27 -12.17
CA ASP A 25 11.06 1.73 -11.26
C ASP A 25 11.55 3.12 -11.70
N ARG A 26 11.46 4.12 -10.81
CA ARG A 26 11.80 5.50 -11.15
C ARG A 26 13.30 5.73 -11.38
N ARG A 27 14.21 5.01 -10.72
CA ARG A 27 15.66 5.31 -10.78
C ARG A 27 16.47 4.35 -11.62
N HIS A 28 16.08 3.10 -11.71
CA HIS A 28 17.02 2.08 -12.14
C HIS A 28 16.95 1.84 -13.64
N LEU A 29 18.09 2.04 -14.32
CA LEU A 29 18.31 1.61 -15.68
C LEU A 29 19.26 0.41 -15.70
N PRO A 30 18.92 -0.71 -16.36
CA PRO A 30 19.84 -1.83 -16.49
C PRO A 30 20.87 -1.49 -17.56
N ILE A 31 22.14 -1.37 -17.16
CA ILE A 31 23.25 -1.11 -18.10
C ILE A 31 23.80 -2.41 -18.68
N SER A 32 23.64 -3.53 -17.97
CA SER A 32 23.88 -4.86 -18.51
C SER A 32 22.97 -5.92 -17.89
N GLN A 33 22.69 -6.97 -18.67
CA GLN A 33 22.01 -8.18 -18.22
C GLN A 33 22.72 -9.42 -18.78
N LYS A 34 23.35 -10.21 -17.90
CA LYS A 34 24.18 -11.37 -18.29
C LYS A 34 25.28 -10.92 -19.27
N ASN A 35 25.18 -11.34 -20.54
CA ASN A 35 26.17 -11.08 -21.59
C ASN A 35 25.73 -9.96 -22.56
N LYS A 36 24.62 -9.25 -22.25
CA LYS A 36 24.13 -8.14 -23.07
C LYS A 36 24.40 -6.84 -22.35
N VAL A 37 25.15 -5.97 -22.99
CA VAL A 37 25.46 -4.61 -22.51
C VAL A 37 24.68 -3.63 -23.37
N ASN A 38 24.13 -2.59 -22.74
CA ASN A 38 23.56 -1.48 -23.50
C ASN A 38 24.70 -0.81 -24.29
N PRO A 39 24.65 -0.71 -25.63
CA PRO A 39 25.74 -0.13 -26.42
C PRO A 39 26.05 1.32 -26.03
N ASP A 40 25.08 2.04 -25.47
CA ASP A 40 25.23 3.41 -25.01
C ASP A 40 25.47 3.51 -23.49
N ALA A 41 25.73 2.39 -22.80
CA ALA A 41 25.86 2.33 -21.34
C ALA A 41 26.82 3.38 -20.77
N GLU A 42 27.99 3.57 -21.40
CA GLU A 42 29.00 4.52 -20.91
C GLU A 42 28.50 5.97 -21.01
N LYS A 43 27.94 6.35 -22.17
CA LYS A 43 27.39 7.70 -22.39
C LYS A 43 26.24 7.98 -21.45
N ILE A 44 25.33 7.02 -21.30
CA ILE A 44 24.19 7.12 -20.38
C ILE A 44 24.68 7.21 -18.94
N TYR A 45 25.67 6.41 -18.55
CA TYR A 45 26.23 6.46 -17.22
C TYR A 45 26.80 7.85 -16.90
N GLN A 46 27.61 8.42 -17.80
CA GLN A 46 28.17 9.76 -17.60
C GLN A 46 27.09 10.85 -17.51
N ALA A 47 26.11 10.81 -18.42
CA ALA A 47 25.08 11.85 -18.52
C ALA A 47 24.01 11.76 -17.43
N TRP A 48 23.58 10.54 -17.06
CA TRP A 48 22.38 10.35 -16.24
C TRP A 48 22.66 9.87 -14.83
N SER A 49 23.88 9.42 -14.49
CA SER A 49 24.14 8.86 -13.15
C SER A 49 24.08 9.88 -12.02
N THR A 50 23.83 9.38 -10.81
CA THR A 50 24.02 10.12 -9.56
C THR A 50 25.42 9.89 -8.98
N ASP A 51 25.95 10.86 -8.22
CA ASP A 51 27.08 10.67 -7.30
C ASP A 51 26.66 11.02 -5.86
N PRO A 52 26.64 10.07 -4.91
CA PRO A 52 27.12 8.69 -5.04
C PRO A 52 26.22 7.82 -5.92
N GLN A 53 26.86 6.85 -6.58
CA GLN A 53 26.17 5.80 -7.32
C GLN A 53 25.91 4.60 -6.39
N ARG A 54 24.84 3.84 -6.66
CA ARG A 54 24.58 2.56 -6.02
C ARG A 54 25.76 1.60 -6.26
N PRO A 55 26.23 0.87 -5.24
CA PRO A 55 27.16 -0.23 -5.45
C PRO A 55 26.58 -1.24 -6.41
N ARG A 56 27.39 -1.73 -7.37
CA ARG A 56 26.97 -2.79 -8.29
C ARG A 56 26.66 -4.05 -7.47
N ALA A 57 25.40 -4.49 -7.49
CA ALA A 57 24.96 -5.64 -6.70
C ALA A 57 23.76 -6.35 -7.35
N GLY A 58 23.70 -7.67 -7.21
CA GLY A 58 22.60 -8.51 -7.68
C GLY A 58 22.80 -9.11 -9.08
N ARG A 59 21.70 -9.60 -9.67
CA ARG A 59 21.70 -10.30 -10.97
C ARG A 59 21.86 -9.38 -12.19
N PHE A 60 21.65 -8.09 -12.00
CA PHE A 60 21.65 -7.05 -13.03
C PHE A 60 22.59 -5.94 -12.57
N ASP A 61 23.32 -5.35 -13.50
CA ASP A 61 24.09 -4.14 -13.23
C ASP A 61 23.15 -2.95 -13.46
N TRP A 62 22.64 -2.39 -12.37
CA TRP A 62 21.72 -1.25 -12.38
C TRP A 62 22.49 0.02 -12.05
N MET A 63 22.28 1.07 -12.84
CA MET A 63 22.66 2.43 -12.44
C MET A 63 21.43 3.16 -11.88
N ARG A 64 21.64 4.02 -10.89
CA ARG A 64 20.67 5.05 -10.50
C ARG A 64 20.81 6.23 -11.44
N CYS A 65 19.67 6.60 -12.02
CA CYS A 65 19.53 7.79 -12.84
C CYS A 65 19.04 8.98 -12.00
N SER A 66 19.65 10.14 -12.27
CA SER A 66 19.31 11.41 -11.67
C SER A 66 17.96 11.90 -12.17
N GLY A 67 17.15 12.43 -11.26
CA GLY A 67 15.94 13.15 -11.63
C GLY A 67 16.23 14.43 -12.39
N THR A 68 17.43 14.98 -12.40
CA THR A 68 17.73 16.25 -13.09
C THR A 68 18.34 16.07 -14.49
N SER A 69 18.48 14.84 -15.00
CA SER A 69 19.00 14.55 -16.34
C SER A 69 17.90 14.22 -17.36
N GLU A 70 18.28 13.98 -18.61
CA GLU A 70 17.38 13.58 -19.71
C GLU A 70 16.72 12.21 -19.48
N TRP A 71 17.11 11.50 -18.41
CA TRP A 71 16.40 10.32 -17.91
C TRP A 71 14.90 10.57 -17.74
N GLN A 72 14.51 11.78 -17.29
CA GLN A 72 13.09 12.12 -17.15
C GLN A 72 12.33 12.06 -18.47
N ASP A 73 12.93 12.57 -19.54
CA ASP A 73 12.32 12.59 -20.87
C ASP A 73 12.17 11.18 -21.41
N TYR A 74 13.19 10.34 -21.20
CA TYR A 74 13.14 8.93 -21.53
C TYR A 74 12.01 8.22 -20.78
N LEU A 75 11.84 8.48 -19.47
CA LEU A 75 10.74 7.90 -18.69
C LEU A 75 9.35 8.34 -19.15
N VAL A 76 9.17 9.63 -19.46
CA VAL A 76 7.91 10.13 -20.02
C VAL A 76 7.63 9.47 -21.36
N TRP A 77 8.65 9.34 -22.22
CA TRP A 77 8.54 8.63 -23.48
C TRP A 77 8.17 7.15 -23.29
N CYS A 78 8.79 6.43 -22.33
CA CYS A 78 8.43 5.04 -22.06
C CYS A 78 6.96 4.86 -21.67
N ILE A 79 6.42 5.77 -20.84
CA ILE A 79 4.99 5.79 -20.51
C ILE A 79 4.12 6.10 -21.73
N ASP A 80 4.59 6.98 -22.60
CA ASP A 80 3.96 7.21 -23.90
C ASP A 80 4.09 5.97 -24.83
N GLN A 81 5.08 5.11 -24.67
CA GLN A 81 5.15 3.89 -25.49
C GLN A 81 4.28 2.74 -24.96
N TRP A 82 3.85 2.80 -23.70
CA TRP A 82 3.00 1.76 -23.12
C TRP A 82 1.68 1.53 -23.87
N ASN A 83 1.15 2.54 -24.57
CA ASN A 83 -0.08 2.32 -25.35
C ASN A 83 0.08 1.30 -26.46
N GLU A 84 1.28 1.09 -26.99
CA GLU A 84 1.49 0.06 -28.00
C GLU A 84 1.20 -1.34 -27.47
N VAL A 85 1.33 -1.54 -26.16
CA VAL A 85 1.22 -2.83 -25.47
C VAL A 85 -0.10 -2.95 -24.70
N PHE A 86 -0.50 -1.90 -24.00
CA PHE A 86 -1.66 -1.93 -23.11
C PHE A 86 -2.88 -1.21 -23.70
N GLY A 87 -2.76 -0.50 -24.83
CA GLY A 87 -3.76 0.50 -25.20
C GLY A 87 -3.76 1.63 -24.18
N THR A 88 -4.92 2.16 -23.79
CA THR A 88 -4.95 3.14 -22.71
C THR A 88 -4.57 2.52 -21.35
N ILE A 89 -3.80 3.25 -20.55
CA ILE A 89 -3.45 2.92 -19.16
C ILE A 89 -4.16 3.90 -18.24
N ASP A 90 -4.70 3.48 -17.09
CA ASP A 90 -5.41 4.41 -16.20
C ASP A 90 -4.45 5.24 -15.33
N GLY A 91 -3.24 4.76 -15.13
CA GLY A 91 -2.21 5.42 -14.33
C GLY A 91 -0.89 4.66 -14.38
N ALA A 92 0.03 5.02 -13.50
CA ALA A 92 1.30 4.33 -13.33
C ALA A 92 1.54 3.99 -11.85
N TYR A 93 2.08 2.81 -11.59
CA TYR A 93 2.66 2.47 -10.31
C TYR A 93 4.14 2.84 -10.38
N ILE A 94 4.57 3.73 -9.50
CA ILE A 94 5.96 4.18 -9.43
C ILE A 94 6.57 3.66 -8.15
N ASP A 95 7.68 2.92 -8.30
CA ASP A 95 8.55 2.50 -7.20
C ASP A 95 9.76 3.43 -7.09
N GLU A 96 10.47 3.34 -5.96
CA GLU A 96 11.74 4.00 -5.73
C GLU A 96 11.64 5.55 -5.77
N LEU A 97 10.60 6.08 -5.11
CA LEU A 97 10.36 7.52 -4.91
C LEU A 97 11.29 8.18 -3.86
N ILE A 98 12.42 7.56 -3.56
CA ILE A 98 13.39 8.11 -2.62
C ILE A 98 14.23 9.18 -3.34
N LEU A 99 14.34 10.35 -2.71
CA LEU A 99 15.22 11.44 -3.14
C LEU A 99 16.67 11.11 -2.77
N ASP A 100 17.47 10.75 -3.77
CA ASP A 100 18.89 10.47 -3.57
C ASP A 100 19.72 11.77 -3.62
N PRO A 101 20.76 11.90 -2.78
CA PRO A 101 21.72 12.98 -2.93
C PRO A 101 22.47 12.82 -4.26
N ASN A 102 22.70 13.94 -4.96
CA ASN A 102 23.47 13.95 -6.20
C ASN A 102 24.51 15.08 -6.21
N LYS A 103 25.78 14.73 -6.42
CA LYS A 103 26.91 15.64 -6.64
C LYS A 103 27.36 15.70 -8.10
N ASN A 104 26.85 14.84 -8.99
CA ASN A 104 27.30 14.77 -10.37
C ASN A 104 26.84 16.01 -11.15
N ALA A 105 27.78 16.90 -11.48
CA ALA A 105 27.51 18.13 -12.20
C ALA A 105 26.93 17.89 -13.60
N VAL A 106 27.34 16.81 -14.28
CA VAL A 106 26.89 16.47 -15.63
C VAL A 106 25.39 16.16 -15.63
N SER A 107 24.91 15.47 -14.60
CA SER A 107 23.50 15.13 -14.44
C SER A 107 22.71 16.19 -13.65
N GLY A 108 23.26 17.40 -13.47
CA GLY A 108 22.59 18.53 -12.81
C GLY A 108 22.61 18.50 -11.27
N GLY A 109 23.43 17.65 -10.66
CA GLY A 109 23.54 17.51 -9.21
C GLY A 109 24.68 18.33 -8.60
N GLY A 110 24.46 18.81 -7.39
CA GLY A 110 25.46 19.40 -6.50
C GLY A 110 25.78 20.87 -6.77
N TYR A 111 26.40 21.50 -5.79
CA TYR A 111 26.92 22.87 -5.86
C TYR A 111 28.29 22.94 -5.18
N THR A 112 29.12 23.89 -5.58
CA THR A 112 30.40 24.19 -4.91
C THR A 112 30.13 25.22 -3.83
N ASP A 113 30.46 24.91 -2.58
CA ASP A 113 30.28 25.84 -1.46
C ASP A 113 31.50 26.76 -1.28
N TYR A 114 31.44 27.64 -0.26
CA TYR A 114 32.48 28.63 0.05
C TYR A 114 33.87 28.05 0.34
N ASP A 115 33.97 26.77 0.72
CA ASP A 115 35.22 26.05 0.98
C ASP A 115 35.81 25.36 -0.26
N GLY A 116 35.14 25.47 -1.42
CA GLY A 116 35.52 24.79 -2.65
C GLY A 116 35.04 23.33 -2.74
N GLU A 117 34.42 22.80 -1.68
CA GLU A 117 33.93 21.43 -1.66
C GLU A 117 32.55 21.31 -2.31
N ARG A 118 32.39 20.26 -3.12
CA ARG A 118 31.12 19.99 -3.82
C ARG A 118 30.14 19.26 -2.92
N ARG A 119 29.04 19.93 -2.56
CA ARG A 119 27.94 19.38 -1.75
C ARG A 119 26.81 18.85 -2.64
N PRO A 120 26.07 17.82 -2.19
CA PRO A 120 24.97 17.26 -2.97
C PRO A 120 23.76 18.20 -3.02
N THR A 121 22.95 18.06 -4.07
CA THR A 121 21.56 18.56 -4.14
C THR A 121 20.58 17.39 -4.21
N TYR A 122 19.28 17.68 -4.06
CA TYR A 122 18.19 16.71 -4.17
C TYR A 122 17.22 17.12 -5.29
N SER A 123 16.76 16.15 -6.07
CA SER A 123 15.99 16.34 -7.31
C SER A 123 14.48 16.56 -7.14
N TRP A 124 14.01 16.98 -5.96
CA TRP A 124 12.57 16.97 -5.65
C TRP A 124 11.70 17.78 -6.63
N LEU A 125 12.12 18.99 -7.03
CA LEU A 125 11.38 19.78 -8.03
C LEU A 125 11.37 19.12 -9.40
N ALA A 126 12.51 18.56 -9.81
CA ALA A 126 12.62 17.86 -11.08
C ALA A 126 11.71 16.62 -11.07
N GLU A 127 11.78 15.78 -10.04
CA GLU A 127 10.97 14.57 -9.94
C GLU A 127 9.47 14.88 -9.88
N ARG A 128 9.08 15.92 -9.13
CA ARG A 128 7.70 16.40 -9.14
C ARG A 128 7.24 16.80 -10.55
N ASN A 129 8.10 17.44 -11.35
CA ASN A 129 7.78 17.78 -12.74
C ASN A 129 7.73 16.56 -13.66
N LEU A 130 8.60 15.56 -13.47
CA LEU A 130 8.50 14.27 -14.16
C LEU A 130 7.13 13.63 -13.94
N TYR A 131 6.68 13.50 -12.68
CA TYR A 131 5.39 12.88 -12.39
C TYR A 131 4.21 13.65 -12.98
N LYS A 132 4.24 14.98 -12.95
CA LYS A 132 3.24 15.81 -13.65
C LYS A 132 3.20 15.53 -15.16
N ARG A 133 4.37 15.41 -15.80
CA ARG A 133 4.48 15.13 -17.24
C ARG A 133 3.98 13.74 -17.58
N MET A 134 4.32 12.74 -16.78
CA MET A 134 3.79 11.38 -16.90
C MET A 134 2.26 11.37 -16.78
N HIS A 135 1.72 12.05 -15.77
CA HIS A 135 0.28 12.15 -15.55
C HIS A 135 -0.42 12.92 -16.67
N TYR A 136 0.21 13.98 -17.20
CA TYR A 136 -0.30 14.69 -18.37
C TYR A 136 -0.42 13.78 -19.60
N VAL A 137 0.62 13.00 -19.90
CA VAL A 137 0.59 12.05 -21.03
C VAL A 137 -0.52 11.01 -20.86
N ILE A 138 -0.63 10.43 -19.66
CA ILE A 138 -1.69 9.45 -19.34
C ILE A 138 -3.08 10.08 -19.51
N ALA A 139 -3.30 11.26 -18.91
CA ALA A 139 -4.57 11.96 -18.97
C ALA A 139 -4.95 12.28 -20.43
N LYS A 140 -4.02 12.83 -21.22
CA LYS A 140 -4.26 13.16 -22.64
C LYS A 140 -4.72 11.95 -23.44
N ARG A 141 -4.13 10.78 -23.18
CA ARG A 141 -4.49 9.52 -23.85
C ARG A 141 -5.82 8.94 -23.38
N ASN A 142 -6.26 9.33 -22.20
CA ASN A 142 -7.53 8.92 -21.61
C ASN A 142 -8.62 10.01 -21.71
N GLY A 143 -8.58 10.86 -22.74
CA GLY A 143 -9.61 11.88 -22.93
C GLY A 143 -9.61 12.98 -21.86
N ASN A 144 -8.44 13.28 -21.29
CA ASN A 144 -8.21 14.21 -20.17
C ASN A 144 -8.78 13.77 -18.81
N LEU A 145 -9.08 12.48 -18.63
CA LEU A 145 -9.44 11.96 -17.31
C LEU A 145 -8.24 12.00 -16.35
N PRO A 146 -8.45 12.33 -15.06
CA PRO A 146 -7.39 12.26 -14.06
C PRO A 146 -6.76 10.86 -13.98
N PRO A 147 -5.43 10.73 -14.00
CA PRO A 147 -4.76 9.44 -13.83
C PRO A 147 -5.00 8.84 -12.44
N TRP A 148 -5.08 7.52 -12.37
CA TRP A 148 -5.15 6.74 -11.14
C TRP A 148 -3.78 6.09 -10.89
N SER A 149 -2.86 6.86 -10.34
CA SER A 149 -1.46 6.46 -10.15
C SER A 149 -1.15 6.15 -8.69
N ILE A 150 -0.19 5.24 -8.49
CA ILE A 150 0.23 4.73 -7.19
C ILE A 150 1.69 5.14 -6.94
N ALA A 151 1.95 5.74 -5.79
CA ALA A 151 3.30 5.96 -5.29
C ALA A 151 3.65 4.91 -4.25
N HIS A 152 4.70 4.13 -4.50
CA HIS A 152 5.27 3.22 -3.50
C HIS A 152 6.14 4.01 -2.52
N CYS A 153 5.66 4.13 -1.29
CA CYS A 153 6.36 4.80 -0.19
C CYS A 153 7.17 3.76 0.62
N SER A 154 8.29 3.30 0.06
CA SER A 154 9.13 2.19 0.56
C SER A 154 9.80 2.51 1.89
N ALA A 155 9.04 2.46 2.98
CA ALA A 155 9.42 2.88 4.34
C ALA A 155 9.81 4.37 4.50
N THR A 156 9.75 5.15 3.43
CA THR A 156 10.05 6.58 3.39
C THR A 156 8.97 7.31 2.61
N SER A 157 8.50 8.42 3.16
CA SER A 157 7.46 9.26 2.59
C SER A 157 8.04 10.62 2.21
N MET A 158 8.24 10.86 0.91
CA MET A 158 8.78 12.11 0.38
C MET A 158 7.62 13.04 -0.04
N MET A 159 6.94 13.65 0.92
CA MET A 159 5.67 14.37 0.70
C MET A 159 5.74 15.41 -0.43
N GLU A 160 6.89 16.02 -0.65
CA GLU A 160 7.15 17.06 -1.65
C GLU A 160 6.88 16.61 -3.08
N ILE A 161 7.00 15.30 -3.36
CA ILE A 161 6.84 14.74 -4.72
C ILE A 161 5.57 13.91 -4.88
N LEU A 162 4.82 13.67 -3.80
CA LEU A 162 3.65 12.77 -3.81
C LEU A 162 2.34 13.41 -4.28
N SER A 163 2.26 14.76 -4.30
CA SER A 163 1.02 15.47 -4.65
C SER A 163 0.35 15.04 -5.98
N PRO A 164 1.06 14.56 -7.03
CA PRO A 164 0.41 14.10 -8.25
C PRO A 164 -0.34 12.77 -8.12
N PHE A 165 -0.06 11.95 -7.11
CA PHE A 165 -0.54 10.57 -7.00
C PHE A 165 -1.88 10.46 -6.28
N THR A 166 -2.66 9.44 -6.67
CA THR A 166 -4.00 9.17 -6.13
C THR A 166 -3.95 8.20 -4.96
N VAL A 167 -2.95 7.32 -4.95
CA VAL A 167 -2.78 6.27 -3.94
C VAL A 167 -1.35 6.28 -3.42
N PHE A 168 -1.20 6.25 -2.10
CA PHE A 168 0.09 6.02 -1.45
C PHE A 168 0.11 4.59 -0.94
N LEU A 169 0.98 3.77 -1.52
CA LEU A 169 1.24 2.41 -1.05
C LEU A 169 2.29 2.47 0.06
N THR A 170 1.88 2.15 1.29
CA THR A 170 2.71 2.20 2.51
C THR A 170 2.75 0.84 3.21
N GLY A 171 3.36 0.78 4.40
CA GLY A 171 3.45 -0.42 5.23
C GLY A 171 4.81 -1.13 5.16
N GLU A 172 5.64 -0.83 4.16
CA GLU A 172 6.96 -1.47 3.99
C GLU A 172 7.95 -1.16 5.12
N HIS A 173 7.76 -0.07 5.87
CA HIS A 173 8.54 0.20 7.08
C HIS A 173 8.38 -0.88 8.15
N LEU A 174 7.36 -1.76 8.04
CA LEU A 174 7.17 -2.92 8.90
C LEU A 174 7.70 -4.21 8.30
N TYR A 175 8.59 -4.15 7.31
CA TYR A 175 9.27 -5.35 6.84
C TYR A 175 10.34 -5.79 7.85
N SER A 176 10.12 -6.92 8.52
CA SER A 176 11.02 -7.44 9.56
C SER A 176 12.46 -7.69 9.10
N GLY A 177 12.70 -7.83 7.80
CA GLY A 177 14.06 -7.92 7.26
C GLY A 177 14.91 -6.66 7.47
N TYR A 178 14.29 -5.50 7.75
CA TYR A 178 15.02 -4.26 8.08
C TYR A 178 15.46 -4.19 9.55
N PHE A 179 14.84 -4.97 10.43
CA PHE A 179 15.11 -4.95 11.87
C PHE A 179 15.05 -6.37 12.46
N PRO A 180 15.87 -7.32 11.96
CA PRO A 180 15.72 -8.74 12.27
C PRO A 180 15.92 -9.09 13.76
N ASP A 181 16.59 -8.23 14.52
CA ASP A 181 16.93 -8.44 15.92
C ASP A 181 16.09 -7.61 16.91
N ASP A 182 15.12 -6.81 16.42
CA ASP A 182 14.25 -6.01 17.28
C ASP A 182 13.18 -6.89 17.94
N LYS A 183 13.30 -7.07 19.26
CA LYS A 183 12.40 -7.92 20.07
C LYS A 183 11.05 -7.26 20.39
N ASN A 184 10.92 -5.95 20.20
CA ASN A 184 9.67 -5.23 20.41
C ASN A 184 8.79 -5.31 19.16
N LEU A 185 9.41 -5.32 17.97
CA LEU A 185 8.70 -5.33 16.69
C LEU A 185 8.55 -6.72 16.08
N ASN A 186 9.32 -7.71 16.53
CA ASN A 186 9.24 -9.08 16.03
C ASN A 186 8.76 -10.07 17.10
N PRO A 187 8.05 -11.13 16.69
CA PRO A 187 7.74 -12.25 17.57
C PRO A 187 9.02 -12.95 18.05
N PRO A 188 8.97 -13.67 19.20
CA PRO A 188 10.10 -14.45 19.70
C PRO A 188 10.69 -15.37 18.62
N LYS A 189 12.01 -15.27 18.43
CA LYS A 189 12.73 -16.05 17.43
C LYS A 189 12.61 -17.55 17.74
N GLY A 190 12.19 -18.32 16.74
CA GLY A 190 12.06 -19.78 16.86
C GLY A 190 10.72 -20.28 17.41
N ASP A 191 9.79 -19.39 17.77
CA ASP A 191 8.43 -19.77 18.15
C ASP A 191 7.54 -19.85 16.90
N PRO A 192 7.14 -21.05 16.44
CA PRO A 192 6.33 -21.20 15.23
C PRO A 192 4.90 -20.68 15.39
N VAL A 193 4.38 -20.61 16.62
CA VAL A 193 3.02 -20.12 16.89
C VAL A 193 3.00 -18.60 16.90
N GLU A 194 3.91 -17.97 17.65
CA GLU A 194 3.94 -16.51 17.75
C GLU A 194 4.32 -15.85 16.41
N ARG A 195 5.09 -16.55 15.57
CA ARG A 195 5.40 -16.10 14.21
C ARG A 195 4.16 -15.89 13.34
N MET A 196 3.07 -16.62 13.59
CA MET A 196 1.81 -16.44 12.86
C MET A 196 1.11 -15.11 13.18
N TYR A 197 1.52 -14.42 14.24
CA TYR A 197 0.93 -13.18 14.73
C TYR A 197 1.92 -12.02 14.67
N TYR A 198 2.71 -11.95 13.60
CA TYR A 198 3.75 -10.94 13.39
C TYR A 198 3.26 -9.49 13.56
N TYR A 199 2.07 -9.17 13.05
CA TYR A 199 1.53 -7.81 13.13
C TYR A 199 1.06 -7.47 14.54
N SER A 200 0.81 -8.47 15.40
CA SER A 200 0.62 -8.24 16.82
C SER A 200 1.78 -7.66 17.59
N TYR A 201 2.98 -7.76 17.04
CA TYR A 201 4.18 -7.13 17.57
C TYR A 201 4.46 -5.81 16.87
N SER A 202 4.38 -5.78 15.54
CA SER A 202 4.77 -4.60 14.75
C SER A 202 3.71 -3.48 14.67
N LEU A 203 2.43 -3.81 14.90
CA LEU A 203 1.28 -2.90 14.85
C LEU A 203 0.45 -2.92 16.16
N PRO A 204 1.01 -2.50 17.32
CA PRO A 204 0.18 -2.21 18.48
C PRO A 204 -0.83 -1.09 18.14
N MET A 205 -2.03 -1.10 18.74
CA MET A 205 -3.09 -0.18 18.32
C MET A 205 -2.78 1.29 18.58
N GLU A 206 -1.99 1.61 19.60
CA GLU A 206 -1.50 2.99 19.81
C GLU A 206 -0.65 3.47 18.63
N ARG A 207 0.13 2.57 18.02
CA ARG A 207 0.86 2.87 16.78
C ARG A 207 -0.10 3.07 15.62
N VAL A 208 -1.12 2.21 15.49
CA VAL A 208 -2.13 2.35 14.44
C VAL A 208 -2.83 3.72 14.53
N ARG A 209 -3.20 4.13 15.75
CA ARG A 209 -3.83 5.43 16.02
C ARG A 209 -2.88 6.61 15.77
N GLY A 210 -1.61 6.48 16.15
CA GLY A 210 -0.63 7.55 16.07
C GLY A 210 -0.06 7.76 14.66
N GLU A 211 0.12 6.68 13.89
CA GLU A 211 0.74 6.73 12.57
C GLU A 211 -0.28 6.85 11.43
N PHE A 212 -1.54 6.45 11.66
CA PHE A 212 -2.57 6.46 10.62
C PHE A 212 -3.74 7.36 10.98
N TYR A 213 -4.00 8.29 10.07
CA TYR A 213 -5.17 9.13 10.14
C TYR A 213 -6.26 8.57 9.23
N HIS A 214 -7.44 8.29 9.79
CA HIS A 214 -8.54 7.68 9.06
C HIS A 214 -9.20 8.62 8.04
N ARG A 215 -9.14 9.96 8.23
CA ARG A 215 -9.75 10.92 7.28
C ARG A 215 -8.72 11.35 6.24
N GLN A 216 -8.61 10.60 5.15
CA GLN A 216 -7.68 10.95 4.08
C GLN A 216 -8.10 12.27 3.40
N TRP A 217 -7.23 13.28 3.45
CA TRP A 217 -7.36 14.50 2.65
C TRP A 217 -6.53 14.36 1.38
N GLY A 218 -7.15 13.86 0.31
CA GLY A 218 -6.51 13.68 -0.98
C GLY A 218 -6.25 12.22 -1.32
N ALA A 219 -4.99 11.77 -1.23
CA ALA A 219 -4.61 10.43 -1.67
C ALA A 219 -5.12 9.34 -0.72
N VAL A 220 -5.56 8.22 -1.29
CA VAL A 220 -5.99 7.05 -0.53
C VAL A 220 -4.75 6.26 -0.08
N ILE A 221 -4.78 5.72 1.14
CA ILE A 221 -3.72 4.83 1.62
C ILE A 221 -4.01 3.39 1.21
N ALA A 222 -3.09 2.81 0.46
CA ALA A 222 -3.02 1.37 0.24
C ALA A 222 -1.96 0.76 1.16
N TRP A 223 -2.29 -0.37 1.78
CA TRP A 223 -1.40 -1.09 2.66
C TRP A 223 -0.70 -2.23 1.94
N LEU A 224 0.63 -2.30 2.07
CA LEU A 224 1.47 -3.38 1.58
C LEU A 224 1.81 -4.36 2.72
N PRO A 225 1.20 -5.55 2.76
CA PRO A 225 1.61 -6.62 3.67
C PRO A 225 3.08 -6.98 3.44
N CYS A 226 3.83 -7.28 4.50
CA CYS A 226 5.29 -7.46 4.48
C CYS A 226 5.77 -8.86 4.87
N LEU A 227 5.01 -9.92 4.56
CA LEU A 227 5.43 -11.31 4.87
C LEU A 227 6.42 -11.88 3.84
N LYS A 228 7.09 -11.04 3.02
CA LYS A 228 7.94 -11.46 1.90
C LYS A 228 9.16 -12.30 2.31
N ASN A 229 9.66 -12.16 3.54
CA ASN A 229 10.70 -13.00 4.14
C ASN A 229 10.15 -14.20 4.93
N GLN A 230 8.83 -14.40 4.96
CA GLN A 230 8.15 -15.45 5.70
C GLN A 230 7.33 -16.35 4.75
N ARG A 231 7.97 -16.79 3.67
CA ARG A 231 7.30 -17.43 2.52
C ARG A 231 6.49 -18.68 2.87
N ASP A 232 6.90 -19.42 3.89
CA ASP A 232 6.24 -20.62 4.40
C ASP A 232 4.88 -20.35 5.07
N ILE A 233 4.67 -19.15 5.62
CA ILE A 233 3.40 -18.75 6.26
C ILE A 233 2.67 -17.64 5.49
N MET A 234 3.29 -17.09 4.44
CA MET A 234 2.79 -15.93 3.69
C MET A 234 1.35 -16.15 3.16
N GLU A 235 1.05 -17.36 2.69
CA GLU A 235 -0.27 -17.72 2.17
C GLU A 235 -1.18 -18.35 3.25
N HIS A 236 -0.76 -18.41 4.51
CA HIS A 236 -1.61 -18.85 5.60
C HIS A 236 -2.63 -17.75 5.95
N PRO A 237 -3.89 -18.08 6.29
CA PRO A 237 -4.88 -17.06 6.65
C PRO A 237 -4.49 -16.26 7.90
N THR A 238 -4.01 -16.93 8.95
CA THR A 238 -3.75 -16.31 10.27
C THR A 238 -2.88 -15.05 10.24
N PRO A 239 -1.69 -15.02 9.61
CA PRO A 239 -0.89 -13.79 9.55
C PRO A 239 -1.57 -12.64 8.82
N THR A 240 -2.40 -12.95 7.81
CA THR A 240 -3.15 -11.93 7.07
C THR A 240 -4.30 -11.40 7.90
N ARG A 241 -4.99 -12.27 8.64
CA ARG A 241 -6.07 -11.86 9.54
C ARG A 241 -5.55 -11.08 10.76
N ASP A 242 -4.35 -11.39 11.26
CA ASP A 242 -3.65 -10.58 12.28
C ASP A 242 -3.28 -9.19 11.77
N LEU A 243 -2.86 -9.06 10.50
CA LEU A 243 -2.68 -7.74 9.89
C LEU A 243 -4.01 -6.97 9.83
N MET A 244 -5.03 -7.60 9.28
CA MET A 244 -6.31 -6.97 8.98
C MET A 244 -7.07 -6.59 10.26
N SER A 245 -6.95 -7.37 11.34
CA SER A 245 -7.54 -7.05 12.65
C SER A 245 -6.98 -5.77 13.28
N ARG A 246 -5.90 -5.22 12.71
CA ARG A 246 -5.25 -3.99 13.19
C ARG A 246 -5.53 -2.84 12.25
N ILE A 247 -5.07 -2.96 11.01
CA ILE A 247 -4.99 -1.82 10.10
C ILE A 247 -6.34 -1.47 9.46
N MET A 248 -7.31 -2.40 9.44
CA MET A 248 -8.65 -2.06 8.96
C MET A 248 -9.35 -0.98 9.80
N HIS A 249 -8.89 -0.76 11.02
CA HIS A 249 -9.42 0.29 11.90
C HIS A 249 -8.97 1.70 11.52
N ALA A 250 -8.16 1.86 10.47
CA ALA A 250 -7.64 3.13 9.95
C ALA A 250 -8.10 3.48 8.52
N ASP A 251 -9.19 2.86 8.03
CA ASP A 251 -9.77 3.10 6.70
C ASP A 251 -8.76 3.00 5.53
N VAL A 252 -8.09 1.86 5.43
CA VAL A 252 -7.11 1.57 4.36
C VAL A 252 -7.65 0.54 3.37
N ILE A 253 -7.18 0.62 2.12
CA ILE A 253 -7.31 -0.47 1.14
C ILE A 253 -6.08 -1.38 1.22
N PHE A 254 -6.20 -2.66 0.85
CA PHE A 254 -5.07 -3.59 0.87
C PHE A 254 -4.52 -3.82 -0.53
N TRP A 255 -3.19 -3.85 -0.64
CA TRP A 255 -2.50 -4.37 -1.80
C TRP A 255 -2.25 -5.86 -1.58
N PRO A 256 -2.93 -6.79 -2.30
CA PRO A 256 -2.93 -8.23 -2.01
C PRO A 256 -1.64 -8.91 -2.48
N LEU A 257 -0.50 -8.45 -1.95
CA LEU A 257 0.84 -8.93 -2.22
C LEU A 257 1.50 -9.33 -0.90
N TRP A 258 2.28 -10.42 -0.94
CA TRP A 258 2.99 -10.94 0.23
C TRP A 258 2.09 -11.24 1.44
N CYS A 259 0.89 -11.76 1.18
CA CYS A 259 -0.08 -12.24 2.17
C CYS A 259 -1.03 -13.27 1.53
N ASN A 260 -1.94 -13.83 2.32
CA ASN A 260 -3.06 -14.62 1.80
C ASN A 260 -4.06 -13.69 1.12
N LYS A 261 -4.02 -13.65 -0.21
CA LYS A 261 -4.90 -12.78 -1.02
C LYS A 261 -6.39 -13.11 -0.88
N GLN A 262 -6.76 -14.35 -0.51
CA GLN A 262 -8.17 -14.73 -0.42
C GLN A 262 -8.85 -14.06 0.78
N GLU A 263 -8.14 -13.89 1.90
CA GLU A 263 -8.67 -13.12 3.04
C GLU A 263 -8.89 -11.65 2.68
N VAL A 264 -7.96 -11.05 1.92
CA VAL A 264 -8.12 -9.69 1.41
C VAL A 264 -9.34 -9.59 0.48
N TYR A 265 -9.46 -10.48 -0.51
CA TYR A 265 -10.57 -10.46 -1.47
C TYR A 265 -11.94 -10.69 -0.83
N LYS A 266 -12.04 -11.50 0.23
CA LYS A 266 -13.28 -11.66 1.00
C LYS A 266 -13.73 -10.32 1.60
N VAL A 267 -12.82 -9.60 2.25
CA VAL A 267 -13.13 -8.30 2.86
C VAL A 267 -13.43 -7.23 1.81
N ASP A 268 -12.67 -7.19 0.72
CA ASP A 268 -12.92 -6.27 -0.38
C ASP A 268 -14.31 -6.50 -0.99
N GLU A 269 -14.73 -7.76 -1.12
CA GLU A 269 -16.06 -8.11 -1.62
C GLU A 269 -17.17 -7.65 -0.66
N ILE A 270 -17.01 -7.86 0.65
CA ILE A 270 -17.96 -7.35 1.67
C ILE A 270 -18.07 -5.83 1.57
N ARG A 271 -16.94 -5.13 1.53
CA ARG A 271 -16.87 -3.66 1.41
C ARG A 271 -17.51 -3.16 0.12
N ARG A 272 -17.31 -3.87 -0.99
CA ARG A 272 -17.89 -3.56 -2.29
C ARG A 272 -19.40 -3.76 -2.31
N GLN A 273 -19.89 -4.88 -1.77
CA GLN A 273 -21.33 -5.17 -1.70
C GLN A 273 -22.08 -4.19 -0.80
N TRP A 274 -21.49 -3.81 0.33
CA TRP A 274 -22.05 -2.79 1.23
C TRP A 274 -21.86 -1.35 0.69
N ASN A 275 -21.02 -1.18 -0.32
CA ASN A 275 -20.71 0.09 -1.00
C ASN A 275 -20.07 1.14 -0.09
N ILE A 276 -18.94 0.81 0.55
CA ILE A 276 -18.21 1.76 1.43
C ILE A 276 -17.74 3.04 0.71
N GLY A 277 -17.70 3.04 -0.63
CA GLY A 277 -17.33 4.22 -1.42
C GLY A 277 -18.47 5.19 -1.70
N ASP A 278 -19.67 4.93 -1.18
CA ASP A 278 -20.81 5.84 -1.27
C ASP A 278 -20.52 7.15 -0.51
N PRO A 279 -20.77 8.35 -1.10
CA PRO A 279 -20.54 9.62 -0.41
C PRO A 279 -21.34 9.81 0.88
N ALA A 280 -22.42 9.03 1.09
CA ALA A 280 -23.20 9.05 2.33
C ALA A 280 -22.61 8.16 3.44
N VAL A 281 -21.52 7.42 3.15
CA VAL A 281 -20.84 6.57 4.12
C VAL A 281 -19.77 7.36 4.86
N GLU A 282 -19.77 7.25 6.19
CA GLU A 282 -18.72 7.78 7.05
C GLU A 282 -18.00 6.63 7.77
N PHE A 283 -16.66 6.63 7.77
CA PHE A 283 -15.88 5.70 8.59
C PHE A 283 -15.61 6.29 9.98
N ILE A 284 -15.98 5.53 11.02
CA ILE A 284 -15.75 5.87 12.42
C ILE A 284 -14.68 4.93 12.99
N PRO A 285 -13.49 5.44 13.35
CA PRO A 285 -12.42 4.63 13.91
C PRO A 285 -12.71 4.26 15.38
N TYR A 286 -12.00 3.25 15.88
CA TYR A 286 -12.27 2.70 17.22
C TYR A 286 -12.09 3.71 18.36
N TRP A 287 -11.23 4.73 18.20
CA TRP A 287 -11.02 5.77 19.20
C TRP A 287 -12.08 6.88 19.16
N GLU A 288 -12.97 6.90 18.16
CA GLU A 288 -14.12 7.82 18.06
C GLU A 288 -15.46 7.08 18.22
N ASN A 289 -15.45 5.75 18.20
CA ASN A 289 -16.64 4.92 18.37
C ASN A 289 -17.31 5.17 19.74
N LYS A 290 -18.59 5.53 19.69
CA LYS A 290 -19.48 5.67 20.87
C LYS A 290 -20.73 4.80 20.78
N ALA A 291 -20.95 4.12 19.65
CA ALA A 291 -22.20 3.45 19.32
C ALA A 291 -22.17 1.94 19.66
N LEU A 292 -21.00 1.31 19.58
CA LEU A 292 -20.81 -0.11 19.78
C LEU A 292 -19.79 -0.33 20.89
N VAL A 293 -20.17 -1.07 21.94
CA VAL A 293 -19.31 -1.31 23.11
C VAL A 293 -19.18 -2.80 23.35
N ALA A 294 -17.96 -3.32 23.37
CA ALA A 294 -17.69 -4.70 23.79
C ALA A 294 -17.53 -4.77 25.31
N ASP A 295 -17.95 -5.88 25.93
CA ASP A 295 -17.70 -6.16 27.35
C ASP A 295 -16.30 -6.74 27.64
N ALA A 296 -15.45 -6.78 26.61
CA ALA A 296 -14.08 -7.27 26.65
C ALA A 296 -13.07 -6.13 26.41
N GLN A 297 -12.05 -6.03 27.27
CA GLN A 297 -11.06 -4.95 27.22
C GLN A 297 -10.16 -4.99 25.96
N ASP A 298 -9.83 -6.18 25.47
CA ASP A 298 -8.95 -6.37 24.30
C ASP A 298 -9.71 -6.39 22.97
N VAL A 299 -10.97 -5.91 22.96
CA VAL A 299 -11.79 -5.83 21.75
C VAL A 299 -11.92 -4.39 21.32
N ILE A 300 -11.63 -4.15 20.04
CA ILE A 300 -11.82 -2.83 19.41
C ILE A 300 -12.83 -2.93 18.28
N ILE A 301 -13.57 -1.85 18.06
CA ILE A 301 -14.63 -1.79 17.06
C ILE A 301 -14.54 -0.47 16.31
N SER A 302 -14.29 -0.54 15.01
CA SER A 302 -14.55 0.55 14.06
C SER A 302 -15.79 0.21 13.24
N TYR A 303 -16.42 1.18 12.58
CA TYR A 303 -17.52 0.89 11.67
C TYR A 303 -17.64 1.93 10.56
N TYR A 304 -18.19 1.52 9.43
CA TYR A 304 -18.76 2.43 8.45
C TYR A 304 -20.22 2.66 8.81
N ASP A 305 -20.70 3.90 8.78
CA ASP A 305 -22.10 4.27 8.99
C ASP A 305 -22.72 4.77 7.68
N LYS A 306 -23.91 4.26 7.35
CA LYS A 306 -24.72 4.71 6.22
C LYS A 306 -26.14 4.93 6.71
N ASN A 307 -26.44 6.16 7.13
CA ASN A 307 -27.76 6.55 7.63
C ASN A 307 -28.28 5.65 8.77
N GLY A 308 -27.39 5.26 9.71
CA GLY A 308 -27.74 4.42 10.85
C GLY A 308 -27.45 2.93 10.68
N GLU A 309 -27.47 2.41 9.45
CA GLU A 309 -26.97 1.06 9.15
C GLU A 309 -25.43 1.07 9.24
N LYS A 310 -24.84 0.04 9.86
CA LYS A 310 -23.40 -0.04 10.12
C LYS A 310 -22.78 -1.29 9.54
N LEU A 311 -21.61 -1.15 8.93
CA LEU A 311 -20.68 -2.24 8.69
C LEU A 311 -19.56 -2.17 9.74
N ALA A 312 -19.71 -2.95 10.80
CA ALA A 312 -18.77 -2.98 11.93
C ALA A 312 -17.61 -3.95 11.67
N ILE A 313 -16.40 -3.50 12.03
CA ILE A 313 -15.16 -4.29 12.06
C ILE A 313 -14.83 -4.50 13.53
N ILE A 314 -14.85 -5.75 13.99
CA ILE A 314 -14.65 -6.10 15.39
C ILE A 314 -13.41 -6.97 15.48
N SER A 315 -12.41 -6.52 16.23
CA SER A 315 -11.14 -7.24 16.34
C SER A 315 -10.87 -7.65 17.77
N ASN A 316 -10.55 -8.94 17.96
CA ASN A 316 -10.04 -9.46 19.20
C ASN A 316 -8.51 -9.37 19.19
N LEU A 317 -7.97 -8.44 19.96
CA LEU A 317 -6.53 -8.20 20.09
C LEU A 317 -5.89 -9.04 21.21
N ALA A 318 -6.69 -9.81 21.95
CA ALA A 318 -6.19 -10.67 23.00
C ALA A 318 -5.32 -11.77 22.43
N ARG A 319 -4.36 -12.23 23.23
CA ARG A 319 -3.50 -13.37 22.91
C ARG A 319 -4.19 -14.74 23.10
N LYS A 320 -5.52 -14.77 23.04
CA LYS A 320 -6.38 -15.95 23.19
C LYS A 320 -7.67 -15.77 22.42
N ASN A 321 -8.33 -16.89 22.09
CA ASN A 321 -9.69 -16.85 21.58
C ASN A 321 -10.61 -16.28 22.65
N GLN A 322 -11.60 -15.49 22.25
CA GLN A 322 -12.50 -14.85 23.19
C GLN A 322 -13.92 -14.82 22.65
N GLU A 323 -14.84 -15.14 23.56
CA GLU A 323 -16.27 -14.87 23.39
C GLU A 323 -16.62 -13.65 24.24
N PHE A 324 -17.40 -12.73 23.68
CA PHE A 324 -17.79 -11.49 24.32
C PHE A 324 -19.11 -10.98 23.75
N ASP A 325 -19.77 -10.11 24.49
CA ASP A 325 -21.00 -9.46 24.05
C ASP A 325 -20.69 -8.04 23.52
N ILE A 326 -21.39 -7.65 22.45
CA ILE A 326 -21.37 -6.30 21.92
C ILE A 326 -22.72 -5.66 22.20
N VAL A 327 -22.70 -4.54 22.93
CA VAL A 327 -23.85 -3.67 23.13
C VAL A 327 -24.13 -2.90 21.85
N LEU A 328 -25.35 -3.01 21.34
CA LEU A 328 -25.82 -2.40 20.11
C LEU A 328 -26.50 -1.06 20.41
N PRO A 329 -26.55 -0.13 19.43
CA PRO A 329 -27.38 1.07 19.57
C PRO A 329 -28.87 0.68 19.71
N PRO A 330 -29.70 1.47 20.41
CA PRO A 330 -31.12 1.17 20.60
C PRO A 330 -31.91 1.05 19.30
N THR A 331 -31.41 1.64 18.22
CA THR A 331 -32.01 1.59 16.88
C THR A 331 -31.74 0.29 16.13
N ALA A 332 -30.82 -0.55 16.60
CA ALA A 332 -30.47 -1.80 15.94
C ALA A 332 -31.62 -2.81 16.01
N GLN A 333 -32.07 -3.25 14.84
CA GLN A 333 -33.13 -4.23 14.64
C GLN A 333 -32.59 -5.62 14.33
N SER A 334 -31.46 -5.69 13.61
CA SER A 334 -30.88 -6.98 13.23
C SER A 334 -29.36 -6.91 13.10
N VAL A 335 -28.72 -8.07 13.29
CA VAL A 335 -27.27 -8.23 13.13
C VAL A 335 -27.01 -9.43 12.23
N ILE A 336 -26.17 -9.24 11.22
CA ILE A 336 -25.78 -10.25 10.25
C ILE A 336 -24.26 -10.35 10.25
N ASN A 337 -23.71 -11.56 10.32
CA ASN A 337 -22.29 -11.77 10.08
C ASN A 337 -22.00 -11.58 8.59
N ALA A 338 -21.20 -10.56 8.27
CA ALA A 338 -20.93 -10.17 6.88
C ALA A 338 -20.04 -11.17 6.15
N GLU A 339 -19.26 -12.00 6.86
CA GLU A 339 -18.38 -13.00 6.25
C GLU A 339 -19.13 -14.25 5.77
N ASN A 340 -20.30 -14.55 6.33
CA ASN A 340 -21.06 -15.78 6.00
C ASN A 340 -22.57 -15.58 5.81
N GLY A 341 -23.10 -14.37 5.99
CA GLY A 341 -24.52 -14.04 5.84
C GLY A 341 -25.42 -14.54 6.96
N GLN A 342 -24.88 -15.15 8.02
CA GLN A 342 -25.67 -15.71 9.10
C GLN A 342 -26.25 -14.60 9.99
N ALA A 343 -27.57 -14.63 10.22
CA ALA A 343 -28.21 -13.78 11.22
C ALA A 343 -27.76 -14.18 12.63
N LEU A 344 -27.39 -13.19 13.44
CA LEU A 344 -27.00 -13.38 14.83
C LEU A 344 -28.13 -12.96 15.77
N PRO A 345 -28.43 -13.74 16.83
CA PRO A 345 -29.49 -13.40 17.76
C PRO A 345 -29.13 -12.15 18.57
N VAL A 346 -30.08 -11.21 18.64
CA VAL A 346 -30.00 -10.04 19.50
C VAL A 346 -30.81 -10.29 20.77
N VAL A 347 -30.13 -10.32 21.91
CA VAL A 347 -30.76 -10.57 23.23
C VAL A 347 -30.47 -9.37 24.12
N ASN A 348 -31.52 -8.70 24.59
CA ASN A 348 -31.41 -7.52 25.46
C ASN A 348 -30.50 -6.42 24.89
N GLY A 349 -30.61 -6.15 23.58
CA GLY A 349 -29.79 -5.13 22.90
C GLY A 349 -28.31 -5.53 22.72
N LYS A 350 -27.97 -6.81 22.90
CA LYS A 350 -26.60 -7.33 22.74
C LYS A 350 -26.55 -8.43 21.69
N VAL A 351 -25.38 -8.55 21.06
CA VAL A 351 -25.03 -9.70 20.21
C VAL A 351 -23.76 -10.37 20.75
N LYS A 352 -23.79 -11.69 20.83
CA LYS A 352 -22.64 -12.50 21.27
C LYS A 352 -21.77 -12.88 20.08
N VAL A 353 -20.46 -12.70 20.20
CA VAL A 353 -19.49 -12.99 19.14
C VAL A 353 -18.32 -13.79 19.70
N ASN A 354 -17.81 -14.74 18.93
CA ASN A 354 -16.60 -15.50 19.23
C ASN A 354 -15.56 -15.24 18.16
N ILE A 355 -14.44 -14.62 18.53
CA ILE A 355 -13.35 -14.25 17.61
C ILE A 355 -12.05 -14.87 18.12
N LYS A 356 -11.28 -15.45 17.19
CA LYS A 356 -9.98 -16.05 17.50
C LYS A 356 -8.98 -14.99 17.97
N ARG A 357 -7.91 -15.46 18.60
CA ARG A 357 -6.74 -14.64 18.97
C ARG A 357 -6.29 -13.79 17.78
N ASN A 358 -6.07 -12.48 18.01
CA ASN A 358 -5.54 -11.54 17.02
C ASN A 358 -6.29 -11.61 15.66
N ASP A 359 -7.59 -11.81 15.70
CA ASP A 359 -8.43 -12.00 14.53
C ASP A 359 -9.55 -10.95 14.54
N PHE A 360 -10.30 -10.87 13.45
CA PHE A 360 -11.45 -9.98 13.33
C PHE A 360 -12.70 -10.72 12.84
N GLY A 361 -13.83 -10.05 12.98
CA GLY A 361 -15.10 -10.37 12.35
C GLY A 361 -15.76 -9.11 11.82
N MET A 362 -16.62 -9.25 10.82
CA MET A 362 -17.39 -8.14 10.27
C MET A 362 -18.90 -8.39 10.44
N LEU A 363 -19.63 -7.38 10.92
CA LEU A 363 -21.08 -7.44 11.14
C LEU A 363 -21.78 -6.32 10.38
N ILE A 364 -22.90 -6.64 9.74
CA ILE A 364 -23.87 -5.65 9.25
C ILE A 364 -24.93 -5.50 10.35
N ILE A 365 -25.11 -4.27 10.84
CA ILE A 365 -26.06 -3.92 11.89
C ILE A 365 -27.06 -2.95 11.27
N LYS A 366 -28.33 -3.36 11.22
CA LYS A 366 -29.43 -2.58 10.63
C LYS A 366 -30.32 -2.01 11.69
#